data_AF-G0GFT3-F1
#
_entry.id   AF-G0GFT3-F1
#
_cell.length_a   1.000
_cell.length_b   1.000
_cell.length_c   1.000
_cell.angle_alpha   90.00
_cell.angle_beta   90.00
_cell.angle_gamma   90.00
#
_symmetry.space_group_name_H-M   'P 1'
#
loop_
_entity.id
_entity.type
_entity.pdbx_description
1 polymer ?
#
loop_
_entity_poly.entity_id
_entity_poly.type
_entity_poly.pdbx_seq_one_letter_code
_entity_poly.pdbx_strand_id
1 'polypeptide(L)'
;MIATILYTLSALVTLYSLILVIRILLSWFYPSGGEALFLLYRITDPYLALFRRIGFLRTERFDFSPIIALLALSVLGNIFLSLARTGRIYVGQILSIIVGGLWFAVSFILMFFVILIAVRLLGIAFRANSVGPFWFTLDNILSPLTYSVSHFFWRTSRPLSYRTGLLITGVLFLLLNLAGNALVSLVTRALILLPF
;
A
#
# COMPACT_ATOMS: atom_id res chain seq x y z
N MET A 1 -31.61 -16.40 6.73
CA MET A 1 -30.53 -16.95 7.60
C MET A 1 -29.15 -16.85 6.95
N ILE A 2 -28.94 -17.33 5.71
CA ILE A 2 -27.63 -17.28 5.03
C ILE A 2 -27.12 -15.83 4.88
N ALA A 3 -27.95 -14.89 4.44
CA ALA A 3 -27.57 -13.48 4.31
C ALA A 3 -27.09 -12.88 5.65
N THR A 4 -27.77 -13.19 6.76
CA THR A 4 -27.38 -12.75 8.10
C THR A 4 -26.00 -13.28 8.50
N ILE A 5 -25.73 -14.56 8.23
CA ILE A 5 -24.42 -15.17 8.48
C ILE A 5 -23.33 -14.45 7.67
N LEU A 6 -23.58 -14.17 6.39
CA LEU A 6 -22.63 -13.47 5.53
C LEU A 6 -22.36 -12.03 5.96
N TYR A 7 -23.39 -11.30 6.41
CA TYR A 7 -23.21 -9.98 7.01
C TYR A 7 -22.36 -10.05 8.28
N THR A 8 -22.61 -11.03 9.15
CA THR A 8 -21.80 -11.24 10.35
C THR A 8 -20.35 -11.56 10.00
N LEU A 9 -20.09 -12.42 9.02
CA LEU A 9 -18.73 -12.74 8.56
C LEU A 9 -18.04 -11.50 7.99
N SER A 10 -18.72 -10.69 7.18
CA SER A 10 -18.18 -9.43 6.65
C SER A 10 -17.85 -8.43 7.79
N ALA A 11 -18.69 -8.36 8.82
CA ALA A 11 -18.44 -7.54 10.00
C ALA A 11 -17.21 -8.04 10.79
N LEU A 12 -17.06 -9.36 10.96
CA LEU A 12 -15.89 -9.96 11.62
C LEU A 12 -14.59 -9.68 10.85
N VAL A 13 -14.62 -9.78 9.52
CA VAL A 13 -13.48 -9.42 8.67
C VAL A 13 -13.10 -7.95 8.82
N THR A 14 -14.09 -7.06 8.85
CA THR A 14 -13.88 -5.62 9.10
C THR A 14 -13.26 -5.38 10.48
N LEU A 15 -13.77 -6.03 11.52
CA LEU A 15 -13.25 -5.91 12.88
C LEU A 15 -11.80 -6.42 12.97
N TYR A 16 -11.50 -7.57 12.36
CA TYR A 16 -10.14 -8.10 12.33
C TYR A 16 -9.18 -7.19 11.54
N SER A 17 -9.66 -6.59 10.44
CA SER A 17 -8.89 -5.59 9.68
C SER A 17 -8.55 -4.37 10.53
N LEU A 18 -9.49 -3.88 11.35
CA LEU A 18 -9.24 -2.79 12.30
C LEU A 18 -8.17 -3.16 13.34
N ILE A 19 -8.22 -4.38 13.90
CA ILE A 19 -7.20 -4.88 14.83
C ILE A 19 -5.81 -4.86 14.18
N LEU A 20 -5.70 -5.31 12.92
CA LEU A 20 -4.45 -5.27 12.16
C LEU A 20 -3.95 -3.83 11.94
N VAL A 21 -4.82 -2.90 11.57
CA VAL A 21 -4.47 -1.48 11.42
C VAL A 21 -3.96 -0.90 12.74
N ILE A 22 -4.67 -1.15 13.84
CA ILE A 22 -4.26 -0.69 15.18
C ILE A 22 -2.87 -1.23 15.53
N ARG A 23 -2.60 -2.52 15.28
CA ARG A 23 -1.26 -3.10 15.47
C ARG A 23 -0.19 -2.38 14.67
N ILE A 24 -0.44 -2.13 13.38
CA ILE A 24 0.54 -1.46 12.50
C ILE A 24 0.83 -0.04 13.01
N LEU A 25 -0.20 0.70 13.40
CA LEU A 25 -0.03 2.04 13.95
C LEU A 25 0.75 1.99 15.28
N LEU A 26 0.36 1.11 16.20
CA LEU A 26 1.04 0.99 17.49
C LEU A 26 2.49 0.50 17.36
N SER A 27 2.81 -0.38 16.41
CA SER A 27 4.20 -0.80 16.20
C SER A 27 5.09 0.34 15.66
N TRP A 28 4.50 1.31 14.97
CA TRP A 28 5.22 2.49 14.48
C TRP A 28 5.36 3.58 15.54
N PHE A 29 4.29 3.88 16.28
CA PHE A 29 4.28 4.97 17.27
C PHE A 29 4.81 4.55 18.65
N TYR A 30 4.71 3.28 19.01
CA TYR A 30 5.10 2.75 20.32
C TYR A 30 5.97 1.48 20.19
N PRO A 31 7.17 1.62 19.58
CA PRO A 31 8.04 0.48 19.30
C PRO A 31 8.65 -0.16 20.55
N SER A 32 8.70 0.56 21.68
CA SER A 32 9.15 0.05 22.98
C SER A 32 8.23 -1.06 23.52
N GLY A 33 7.02 -1.18 22.99
CA GLY A 33 6.10 -2.27 23.27
C GLY A 33 5.39 -2.17 24.61
N GLY A 34 4.42 -3.06 24.80
CA GLY A 34 3.56 -3.16 25.98
C GLY A 34 2.63 -4.38 25.87
N GLU A 35 1.92 -4.70 26.93
CA GLU A 35 1.06 -5.89 27.00
C GLU A 35 0.01 -5.91 25.89
N ALA A 36 -0.64 -4.77 25.62
CA ALA A 36 -1.60 -4.62 24.53
C ALA A 36 -0.98 -4.91 23.14
N LEU A 37 0.24 -4.43 22.88
CA LEU A 37 0.92 -4.68 21.60
C LEU A 37 1.31 -6.16 21.47
N PHE A 38 1.72 -6.81 22.56
CA PHE A 38 2.03 -8.24 22.57
C PHE A 38 0.79 -9.11 22.31
N LEU A 39 -0.36 -8.76 22.90
CA LEU A 39 -1.63 -9.40 22.60
C LEU A 39 -2.02 -9.26 21.12
N LEU A 40 -1.83 -8.06 20.55
CA LEU A 40 -2.07 -7.83 19.13
C LEU A 40 -1.14 -8.69 18.25
N TYR A 41 0.15 -8.79 18.58
CA TYR A 41 1.06 -9.70 17.89
C TYR A 41 0.55 -11.14 17.97
N ARG A 42 0.16 -11.62 19.14
CA ARG A 42 -0.34 -13.00 19.31
C ARG A 42 -1.57 -13.31 18.45
N ILE A 43 -2.49 -12.35 18.31
CA ILE A 43 -3.74 -12.52 17.54
C ILE A 43 -3.50 -12.41 16.03
N THR A 44 -2.58 -11.56 15.60
CA THR A 44 -2.42 -11.20 14.18
C THR A 44 -1.24 -11.88 13.50
N ASP A 45 -0.20 -12.27 14.24
CA ASP A 45 1.01 -12.88 13.68
C ASP A 45 0.76 -14.21 12.98
N PRO A 46 -0.14 -15.12 13.46
CA PRO A 46 -0.45 -16.35 12.72
C PRO A 46 -0.97 -16.07 11.31
N TYR A 47 -1.80 -15.04 11.16
CA TYR A 47 -2.31 -14.61 9.85
C TYR A 47 -1.21 -13.93 9.02
N LEU A 48 -0.46 -13.01 9.61
CA LEU A 48 0.63 -12.31 8.92
C LEU A 48 1.78 -13.24 8.53
N ALA A 49 1.99 -14.34 9.25
CA ALA A 49 2.98 -15.35 8.93
C ALA A 49 2.73 -15.98 7.54
N LEU A 50 1.48 -16.04 7.08
CA LEU A 50 1.13 -16.51 5.74
C LEU A 50 1.72 -15.59 4.66
N PHE A 51 1.66 -14.28 4.87
CA PHE A 51 2.17 -13.26 3.94
C PHE A 51 3.67 -13.03 4.10
N ARG A 52 4.23 -13.21 5.31
CA ARG A 52 5.66 -13.07 5.57
C ARG A 52 6.52 -14.11 4.83
N ARG A 53 5.92 -15.21 4.36
CA ARG A 53 6.59 -16.21 3.49
C ARG A 53 6.89 -15.67 2.10
N ILE A 54 6.20 -14.61 1.68
CA ILE A 54 6.37 -13.98 0.38
C ILE A 54 7.55 -13.00 0.48
N GLY A 55 8.76 -13.49 0.18
CA GLY A 55 10.01 -12.77 0.42
C GLY A 55 10.11 -11.40 -0.26
N PHE A 56 9.47 -11.18 -1.41
CA PHE A 56 9.52 -9.89 -2.11
C PHE A 56 8.81 -8.75 -1.36
N LEU A 57 7.90 -9.08 -0.42
CA LEU A 57 7.15 -8.10 0.37
C LEU A 57 7.93 -7.61 1.61
N ARG A 58 9.10 -8.19 1.88
CA ARG A 58 9.94 -7.85 3.03
C ARG A 58 11.26 -7.32 2.53
N THR A 59 11.47 -6.03 2.69
CA THR A 59 12.80 -5.43 2.60
C THR A 59 13.45 -5.48 3.97
N GLU A 60 14.78 -5.49 4.06
CA GLU A 60 15.52 -5.48 5.34
C GLU A 60 15.04 -4.38 6.31
N ARG A 61 14.47 -3.30 5.79
CA ARG A 61 13.99 -2.13 6.56
C ARG A 61 12.47 -1.97 6.61
N PHE A 62 11.72 -2.62 5.70
CA PHE A 62 10.27 -2.40 5.57
C PHE A 62 9.53 -3.73 5.41
N ASP A 63 8.53 -3.96 6.26
CA ASP A 63 7.62 -5.11 6.16
C ASP A 63 6.30 -4.65 5.51
N PHE A 64 6.12 -4.95 4.22
CA PHE A 64 4.89 -4.65 3.48
C PHE A 64 3.85 -5.77 3.61
N SER A 65 4.15 -6.88 4.30
CA SER A 65 3.22 -7.99 4.52
C SER A 65 1.86 -7.54 5.10
N PRO A 66 1.80 -6.59 6.07
CA PRO A 66 0.52 -6.14 6.61
C PRO A 66 -0.40 -5.48 5.59
N ILE A 67 0.13 -4.82 4.56
CA ILE A 67 -0.67 -4.17 3.52
C ILE A 67 -1.35 -5.22 2.64
N ILE A 68 -0.60 -6.24 2.21
CA ILE A 68 -1.16 -7.34 1.41
C ILE A 68 -2.16 -8.15 2.24
N ALA A 69 -1.89 -8.33 3.53
CA ALA A 69 -2.82 -8.97 4.46
C ALA A 69 -4.14 -8.20 4.59
N LEU A 70 -4.08 -6.87 4.75
CA LEU A 70 -5.26 -6.01 4.77
C LEU A 70 -6.02 -6.04 3.44
N LEU A 71 -5.31 -6.09 2.31
CA LEU A 71 -5.93 -6.24 1.00
C LEU A 71 -6.70 -7.56 0.88
N ALA A 72 -6.10 -8.67 1.28
CA ALA A 72 -6.76 -9.97 1.25
C ALA A 72 -8.03 -10.00 2.11
N LEU A 73 -8.00 -9.39 3.31
CA LEU A 73 -9.20 -9.23 4.13
C LEU A 73 -10.24 -8.34 3.48
N SER A 74 -9.83 -7.21 2.89
CA SER A 74 -10.75 -6.31 2.20
C SER A 74 -11.47 -7.04 1.06
N VAL A 75 -10.74 -7.81 0.25
CA VAL A 75 -11.32 -8.65 -0.82
C VAL A 75 -12.34 -9.63 -0.24
N LEU A 76 -11.95 -10.37 0.80
CA LEU A 76 -12.82 -11.37 1.44
C LEU A 76 -14.11 -10.75 2.03
N GLY A 77 -13.98 -9.60 2.71
CA GLY A 77 -15.10 -8.89 3.30
C GLY A 77 -16.08 -8.35 2.25
N ASN A 78 -15.56 -7.84 1.13
CA ASN A 78 -16.36 -7.40 -0.02
C ASN A 78 -17.09 -8.56 -0.70
N ILE A 79 -16.44 -9.72 -0.83
CA ILE A 79 -17.07 -10.94 -1.33
C ILE A 79 -18.26 -11.30 -0.44
N PHE A 80 -18.07 -11.47 0.86
CA PHE A 80 -19.16 -11.80 1.79
C PHE A 80 -20.32 -10.80 1.72
N LEU A 81 -20.01 -9.50 1.67
CA LEU A 81 -21.00 -8.45 1.55
C LEU A 81 -21.78 -8.52 0.23
N SER A 82 -21.09 -8.83 -0.88
CA SER A 82 -21.73 -9.02 -2.19
C SER A 82 -22.67 -10.22 -2.16
N LEU A 83 -22.23 -11.39 -1.68
CA LEU A 83 -23.12 -12.56 -1.55
C LEU A 83 -24.33 -12.23 -0.66
N ALA A 84 -24.14 -11.50 0.44
CA ALA A 84 -25.21 -11.18 1.38
C ALA A 84 -26.29 -10.30 0.75
N ARG A 85 -25.91 -9.38 -0.15
CA ARG A 85 -26.80 -8.41 -0.80
C ARG A 85 -27.49 -8.98 -2.03
N THR A 86 -26.73 -9.56 -2.96
CA THR A 86 -27.26 -10.00 -4.26
C THR A 86 -27.58 -11.49 -4.32
N GLY A 87 -27.11 -12.30 -3.36
CA GLY A 87 -27.27 -13.76 -3.38
C GLY A 87 -26.53 -14.49 -4.51
N ARG A 88 -25.87 -13.73 -5.40
CA ARG A 88 -25.06 -14.19 -6.53
C ARG A 88 -23.81 -13.34 -6.61
N ILE A 89 -22.72 -13.96 -7.05
CA ILE A 89 -21.48 -13.28 -7.40
C ILE A 89 -21.27 -13.47 -8.88
N TYR A 90 -21.18 -12.38 -9.61
CA TYR A 90 -20.78 -12.42 -11.02
C TYR A 90 -19.25 -12.49 -11.09
N VAL A 91 -18.73 -13.20 -12.08
CA VAL A 91 -17.28 -13.30 -12.29
C VAL A 91 -16.68 -11.91 -12.49
N GLY A 92 -17.42 -11.02 -13.18
CA GLY A 92 -17.07 -9.61 -13.35
C GLY A 92 -16.81 -8.86 -12.03
N GLN A 93 -17.60 -9.13 -10.98
CA GLN A 93 -17.40 -8.51 -9.67
C GLN A 93 -16.12 -9.00 -8.98
N ILE A 94 -15.86 -10.32 -9.04
CA ILE A 94 -14.63 -10.90 -8.48
C ILE A 94 -13.41 -10.32 -9.17
N LEU A 95 -13.41 -10.29 -10.50
CA LEU A 95 -12.33 -9.70 -11.29
C LEU A 95 -12.13 -8.22 -10.95
N SER A 96 -13.21 -7.45 -10.83
CA SER A 96 -13.15 -6.05 -10.44
C SER A 96 -12.50 -5.87 -9.06
N ILE A 97 -12.86 -6.69 -8.08
CA ILE A 97 -12.30 -6.64 -6.73
C ILE A 97 -10.80 -6.97 -6.77
N ILE A 98 -10.40 -7.99 -7.52
CA ILE A 98 -8.99 -8.38 -7.66
C ILE A 98 -8.18 -7.26 -8.33
N VAL A 99 -8.64 -6.75 -9.47
CA VAL A 99 -7.96 -5.67 -10.21
C VAL A 99 -7.84 -4.41 -9.36
N GLY A 100 -8.92 -4.02 -8.68
CA GLY A 100 -8.91 -2.86 -7.78
C GLY A 100 -7.98 -3.06 -6.58
N GLY A 101 -7.97 -4.25 -5.98
CA GLY A 101 -7.08 -4.59 -4.86
C GLY A 101 -5.61 -4.58 -5.25
N LEU A 102 -5.26 -5.14 -6.41
CA LEU A 102 -3.90 -5.09 -6.95
C LEU A 102 -3.46 -3.65 -7.21
N TRP A 103 -4.34 -2.82 -7.78
CA TRP A 103 -4.03 -1.42 -8.02
C TRP A 103 -3.88 -0.60 -6.74
N PHE A 104 -4.69 -0.88 -5.70
CA PHE A 104 -4.52 -0.25 -4.40
C PHE A 104 -3.13 -0.53 -3.82
N ALA A 105 -2.63 -1.76 -3.94
CA ALA A 105 -1.28 -2.12 -3.48
C ALA A 105 -0.21 -1.26 -4.18
N VAL A 106 -0.29 -1.16 -5.50
CA VAL A 106 0.63 -0.36 -6.32
C VAL A 106 0.51 1.12 -5.95
N SER A 107 -0.72 1.63 -5.81
CA SER A 107 -0.98 3.02 -5.46
C SER A 107 -0.43 3.39 -4.09
N PHE A 108 -0.57 2.51 -3.10
CA PHE A 108 -0.02 2.70 -1.77
C PHE A 108 1.51 2.83 -1.83
N ILE A 109 2.19 1.95 -2.57
CA ILE A 109 3.66 1.97 -2.72
C ILE A 109 4.10 3.28 -3.39
N LEU A 110 3.44 3.70 -4.47
CA LEU A 110 3.73 4.97 -5.13
C LEU A 110 3.55 6.16 -4.18
N MET A 111 2.44 6.21 -3.44
CA MET A 111 2.16 7.28 -2.48
C MET A 111 3.14 7.29 -1.32
N PHE A 112 3.56 6.13 -0.83
CA PHE A 112 4.60 6.02 0.18
C PHE A 112 5.90 6.70 -0.30
N PHE A 113 6.36 6.41 -1.52
CA PHE A 113 7.55 7.07 -2.07
C PHE A 113 7.34 8.56 -2.31
N VAL A 114 6.16 8.99 -2.77
CA VAL A 114 5.84 10.42 -2.90
C VAL A 114 5.93 11.12 -1.54
N ILE A 115 5.42 10.53 -0.47
CA ILE A 115 5.53 11.08 0.89
C ILE A 115 7.00 11.18 1.31
N LEU A 116 7.81 10.14 1.09
CA LEU A 116 9.25 10.19 1.41
C LEU A 116 9.98 11.29 0.63
N ILE A 117 9.69 11.43 -0.67
CA ILE A 117 10.23 12.52 -1.51
C ILE A 117 9.80 13.87 -0.96
N ALA A 118 8.53 14.05 -0.60
CA ALA A 118 8.01 15.28 -0.02
C ALA A 118 8.74 15.63 1.29
N VAL A 119 8.90 14.67 2.21
CA VAL A 119 9.67 14.84 3.44
C VAL A 119 11.10 15.27 3.14
N ARG A 120 11.76 14.66 2.15
CA ARG A 120 13.13 15.02 1.76
C ARG A 120 13.21 16.43 1.17
N LEU A 121 12.28 16.79 0.29
CA LEU A 121 12.20 18.13 -0.30
C LEU A 121 11.95 19.20 0.76
N LEU A 122 11.07 18.93 1.73
CA LEU A 122 10.85 19.82 2.88
C LEU A 122 12.13 19.97 3.72
N GLY A 123 12.84 18.88 4.01
CA GLY A 123 14.12 18.95 4.73
C GLY A 123 15.14 19.85 4.02
N ILE A 124 15.20 19.78 2.69
CA ILE A 124 16.05 20.65 1.86
C ILE A 124 15.58 22.11 1.93
N ALA A 125 14.27 22.37 1.87
CA ALA A 125 13.69 23.71 1.93
C ALA A 125 13.93 24.40 3.28
N PHE A 126 13.77 23.66 4.38
CA PHE A 126 14.01 24.14 5.75
C PHE A 126 15.49 24.15 6.16
N ARG A 127 16.41 23.80 5.24
CA ARG A 127 17.85 23.66 5.52
C ARG A 127 18.13 22.77 6.75
N ALA A 128 17.29 21.77 6.98
CA ALA A 128 17.50 20.81 8.04
C ALA A 128 18.77 20.00 7.70
N ASN A 129 19.85 20.26 8.42
CA ASN A 129 21.20 19.80 8.08
C ASN A 129 21.23 18.28 7.86
N SER A 130 21.79 17.90 6.70
CA SER A 130 21.65 16.57 6.06
C SER A 130 22.56 15.47 6.61
N VAL A 131 23.16 15.65 7.78
CA VAL A 131 24.18 14.74 8.33
C VAL A 131 23.59 13.70 9.31
N GLY A 132 22.31 13.83 9.66
CA GLY A 132 21.64 12.89 10.56
C GLY A 132 21.43 11.49 9.93
N PRO A 133 21.46 10.40 10.72
CA PRO A 133 21.22 9.03 10.23
C PRO A 133 19.89 8.86 9.46
N PHE A 134 18.89 9.65 9.82
CA PHE A 134 17.60 9.70 9.13
C PHE A 134 17.73 10.15 7.67
N TRP A 135 18.44 11.25 7.42
CA TRP A 135 18.61 11.81 6.06
C TRP A 135 19.39 10.85 5.16
N PHE A 136 20.44 10.23 5.69
CA PHE A 136 21.18 9.19 4.98
C PHE A 136 20.29 7.98 4.63
N THR A 137 19.42 7.57 5.55
CA THR A 137 18.47 6.47 5.30
C THR A 137 17.49 6.82 4.18
N LEU A 138 16.91 8.03 4.21
CA LEU A 138 16.04 8.51 3.14
C LEU A 138 16.77 8.55 1.79
N ASP A 139 17.99 9.08 1.76
CA ASP A 139 18.75 9.18 0.51
C ASP A 139 19.10 7.81 -0.06
N ASN A 140 19.41 6.81 0.77
CA ASN A 140 19.64 5.44 0.28
C ASN A 140 18.40 4.80 -0.34
N ILE A 141 17.21 5.14 0.18
CA ILE A 141 15.94 4.64 -0.35
C ILE A 141 15.57 5.37 -1.65
N LEU A 142 15.75 6.69 -1.69
CA LEU A 142 15.30 7.54 -2.79
C LEU A 142 16.29 7.60 -3.96
N SER A 143 17.60 7.54 -3.70
CA SER A 143 18.63 7.64 -4.73
C SER A 143 18.44 6.65 -5.89
N PRO A 144 18.30 5.31 -5.69
CA PRO A 144 18.15 4.40 -6.82
C PRO A 144 16.92 4.71 -7.67
N LEU A 145 15.83 5.19 -7.06
CA LEU A 145 14.60 5.57 -7.76
C LEU A 145 14.80 6.83 -8.58
N THR A 146 15.42 7.86 -7.98
CA THR A 146 15.72 9.12 -8.70
C THR A 146 16.71 8.92 -9.85
N TYR A 147 17.71 8.05 -9.67
CA TYR A 147 18.65 7.71 -10.74
C TYR A 147 17.99 6.87 -11.84
N SER A 148 17.13 5.92 -11.49
CA SER A 148 16.40 5.11 -12.47
C SER A 148 15.49 5.97 -13.36
N VAL A 149 14.74 6.90 -12.75
CA VAL A 149 13.85 7.81 -13.47
C VAL A 149 14.66 8.80 -14.31
N SER A 150 15.69 9.43 -13.73
CA SER A 150 16.52 10.38 -14.49
C SER A 150 17.23 9.73 -15.67
N HIS A 151 17.71 8.48 -15.54
CA HIS A 151 18.34 7.76 -16.65
C HIS A 151 17.32 7.35 -17.73
N PHE A 152 16.08 7.02 -17.34
CA PHE A 152 15.01 6.71 -18.30
C PHE A 152 14.64 7.91 -19.16
N PHE A 153 14.50 9.10 -18.54
CA PHE A 153 14.09 10.31 -19.26
C PHE A 153 15.26 11.07 -19.91
N TRP A 154 16.47 11.05 -19.32
CA TRP A 154 17.63 11.79 -19.80
C TRP A 154 18.87 10.90 -19.94
N ARG A 155 18.99 10.24 -21.10
CA ARG A 155 20.23 9.57 -21.57
C ARG A 155 21.38 10.53 -21.93
N THR A 156 21.26 11.85 -21.71
CA THR A 156 22.18 12.86 -22.27
C THR A 156 22.93 13.65 -21.19
N SER A 157 24.26 13.41 -21.12
CA SER A 157 25.43 14.22 -20.73
C SER A 157 25.42 15.35 -19.67
N ARG A 158 24.32 15.69 -18.99
CA ARG A 158 24.35 16.67 -17.88
C ARG A 158 23.92 16.04 -16.56
N PRO A 159 24.78 16.06 -15.50
CA PRO A 159 24.38 15.55 -14.20
C PRO A 159 23.25 16.42 -13.64
N LEU A 160 22.05 15.84 -13.52
CA LEU A 160 20.92 16.53 -12.92
C LEU A 160 21.19 16.77 -11.44
N SER A 161 20.84 17.96 -10.95
CA SER A 161 20.87 18.25 -9.52
C SER A 161 19.94 17.29 -8.78
N TYR A 162 20.37 16.78 -7.64
CA TYR A 162 19.61 15.83 -6.82
C TYR A 162 18.17 16.32 -6.53
N ARG A 163 18.02 17.64 -6.29
CA ARG A 163 16.70 18.28 -6.06
C ARG A 163 15.77 18.12 -7.26
N THR A 164 16.28 18.33 -8.46
CA THR A 164 15.52 18.22 -9.71
C THR A 164 15.13 16.76 -9.97
N GLY A 165 16.04 15.81 -9.71
CA GLY A 165 15.75 14.38 -9.79
C GLY A 165 14.63 13.93 -8.85
N LEU A 166 14.64 14.41 -7.60
CA LEU A 166 13.56 14.16 -6.63
C LEU A 166 12.21 14.72 -7.11
N LEU A 167 12.18 15.95 -7.62
CA LEU A 167 10.95 16.58 -8.13
C LEU A 167 10.36 15.80 -9.31
N ILE A 168 11.18 15.45 -10.30
CA ILE A 168 10.73 14.70 -11.47
C ILE A 168 10.16 13.34 -11.06
N THR A 169 10.86 12.63 -10.17
CA THR A 169 10.42 11.32 -9.67
C THR A 169 9.10 11.42 -8.91
N GLY A 170 8.96 12.42 -8.03
CA GLY A 170 7.73 12.64 -7.28
C GLY A 170 6.54 12.97 -8.18
N VAL A 171 6.74 13.87 -9.15
CA VAL A 171 5.70 14.22 -10.14
C VAL A 171 5.32 13.01 -10.99
N LEU A 172 6.30 12.24 -11.46
CA LEU A 172 6.04 11.03 -12.23
C LEU A 172 5.20 10.03 -11.43
N PHE A 173 5.57 9.75 -10.18
CA PHE A 173 4.82 8.80 -9.34
C PHE A 173 3.40 9.29 -9.04
N LEU A 174 3.21 10.58 -8.82
CA LEU A 174 1.88 11.18 -8.69
C LEU A 174 1.06 11.02 -9.97
N LEU A 175 1.64 11.32 -11.14
CA LEU A 175 0.96 11.17 -12.42
C LEU A 175 0.60 9.72 -12.71
N LEU A 176 1.52 8.78 -12.46
CA LEU A 176 1.26 7.35 -12.60
C LEU A 176 0.14 6.90 -11.66
N ASN A 177 0.12 7.40 -10.42
CA ASN A 177 -0.93 7.09 -9.46
C ASN A 177 -2.30 7.62 -9.90
N LEU A 178 -2.38 8.88 -10.33
CA LEU A 178 -3.62 9.50 -10.81
C LEU A 178 -4.14 8.82 -12.09
N ALA A 179 -3.26 8.64 -13.08
CA ALA A 179 -3.61 8.01 -14.35
C ALA A 179 -4.06 6.57 -14.15
N GLY A 180 -3.31 5.79 -13.36
CA GLY A 180 -3.69 4.40 -13.11
C GLY A 180 -4.96 4.27 -12.25
N ASN A 181 -5.23 5.18 -11.31
CA ASN A 181 -6.51 5.22 -10.61
C ASN A 181 -7.67 5.44 -11.59
N ALA A 182 -7.52 6.38 -12.52
CA ALA A 182 -8.52 6.62 -13.55
C ALA A 182 -8.71 5.37 -14.43
N LEU A 183 -7.64 4.78 -14.95
CA LEU A 183 -7.69 3.58 -15.80
C LEU A 183 -8.31 2.39 -15.08
N VAL A 184 -7.88 2.08 -13.86
CA VAL A 184 -8.42 0.98 -13.07
C VAL A 184 -9.88 1.23 -12.72
N SER A 185 -10.29 2.47 -12.46
CA SER A 185 -11.70 2.79 -12.24
C SER A 185 -12.56 2.51 -13.49
N LEU A 186 -12.02 2.74 -14.70
CA LEU A 186 -12.71 2.40 -15.95
C LEU A 186 -12.80 0.89 -16.14
N VAL A 187 -11.69 0.18 -15.94
CA VAL A 187 -11.63 -1.28 -16.06
C VAL A 187 -12.57 -1.96 -15.06
N THR A 188 -12.54 -1.57 -13.79
CA THR A 188 -13.42 -2.13 -12.76
C THR A 188 -14.89 -1.89 -13.05
N ARG A 189 -15.27 -0.69 -13.50
CA ARG A 189 -16.64 -0.40 -13.94
C ARG A 189 -17.05 -1.27 -15.13
N ALA A 190 -16.19 -1.42 -16.13
CA ALA A 190 -16.46 -2.27 -17.28
C ALA A 190 -16.63 -3.75 -16.86
N LEU A 191 -15.79 -4.24 -15.95
CA LEU A 191 -15.85 -5.61 -15.43
C LEU A 191 -17.15 -5.88 -14.67
N ILE A 192 -17.64 -4.92 -13.88
CA ILE A 192 -18.90 -5.07 -13.13
C ILE A 192 -20.13 -5.20 -14.07
N LEU A 193 -20.07 -4.62 -15.28
CA LEU A 193 -21.13 -4.71 -16.27
C LEU A 193 -21.18 -6.06 -16.99
N LEU A 194 -20.15 -6.90 -16.87
CA LEU A 194 -20.13 -8.22 -17.48
C LEU A 194 -21.11 -9.14 -16.73
N PRO A 195 -22.15 -9.67 -17.40
CA PRO A 195 -23.25 -10.37 -16.75
C PRO A 195 -22.96 -11.84 -16.39
N PHE A 196 -21.75 -12.34 -16.69
CA PHE A 196 -21.33 -13.71 -16.40
C PHE A 196 -20.56 -13.81 -15.07
#